data_AF-A0A8D8N0V5-F1
#
_entry.id   AF-A0A8D8N0V5-F1
#
_cell.length_a   1.000
_cell.length_b   1.000
_cell.length_c   1.000
_cell.angle_alpha   90.00
_cell.angle_beta   90.00
_cell.angle_gamma   90.00
#
_symmetry.space_group_name_H-M   'P 1'
#
loop_
_entity.id
_entity.type
_entity.pdbx_description
1 polymer ?
#
loop_
_entity_poly.entity_id
_entity_poly.type
_entity_poly.pdbx_seq_one_letter_code
_entity_poly.pdbx_strand_id
1 'polypeptide(L)'
;RQYPTSAFNQLITLTRRTTLGTIRNFSLSVLRFIGLIIFSLFMGLIYRDIGKDASNIISNTAFINLSLANIVFVNSVAVILSFPTEASVFLREYRANCYSVAAYYCSKLFADFIPMMA
;
A
#
# COMPACT_ATOMS: atom_id res chain seq x y z
N ARG A 1 -0.44 -29.64 -4.91
CA ARG A 1 0.24 -29.84 -3.61
C ARG A 1 -0.83 -29.75 -2.52
N GLN A 2 -0.98 -30.77 -1.68
CA GLN A 2 -1.90 -30.70 -0.54
C GLN A 2 -1.22 -29.91 0.58
N TYR A 3 -1.89 -28.87 1.05
CA TYR A 3 -1.45 -28.08 2.20
C TYR A 3 -2.05 -28.69 3.47
N PRO A 4 -1.35 -28.63 4.61
CA PRO A 4 -1.79 -29.26 5.86
C PRO A 4 -3.03 -28.56 6.48
N THR A 5 -3.33 -27.33 6.08
CA THR A 5 -4.40 -26.51 6.63
C THR A 5 -5.34 -26.02 5.54
N SER A 6 -6.61 -25.77 5.89
CA SER A 6 -7.59 -25.16 4.98
C SER A 6 -7.14 -23.75 4.55
N ALA A 7 -7.42 -23.39 3.29
CA ALA A 7 -7.05 -22.09 2.71
C ALA A 7 -7.60 -20.89 3.51
N PHE A 8 -8.77 -21.03 4.13
CA PHE A 8 -9.37 -19.98 4.95
C PHE A 8 -8.60 -19.75 6.25
N ASN A 9 -8.18 -20.84 6.91
CA ASN A 9 -7.36 -20.75 8.13
C ASN A 9 -5.97 -20.17 7.81
N GLN A 10 -5.38 -20.55 6.67
CA GLN A 10 -4.13 -19.94 6.19
C GLN A 10 -4.28 -18.42 6.05
N LEU A 11 -5.36 -17.99 5.39
CA LEU A 11 -5.62 -16.57 5.14
C LEU A 11 -5.80 -15.79 6.44
N ILE A 12 -6.61 -16.27 7.39
CA ILE A 12 -6.84 -15.58 8.67
C ILE A 12 -5.54 -15.48 9.47
N THR A 13 -4.78 -16.57 9.60
CA THR A 13 -3.54 -16.56 10.38
C THR A 13 -2.50 -15.63 9.76
N LEU A 14 -2.33 -15.67 8.43
CA LEU A 14 -1.40 -14.80 7.72
C LEU A 14 -1.82 -13.32 7.77
N THR A 15 -3.12 -13.04 7.62
CA THR A 15 -3.65 -11.66 7.68
C THR A 15 -3.41 -11.10 9.08
N ARG A 16 -3.79 -11.82 10.14
CA ARG A 16 -3.56 -11.38 11.52
C ARG A 16 -2.07 -11.11 11.81
N ARG A 17 -1.18 -12.01 11.36
CA ARG A 17 0.27 -11.85 11.52
C ARG A 17 0.77 -10.59 10.82
N THR A 18 0.37 -10.40 9.56
CA THR A 18 0.80 -9.27 8.74
C THR A 18 0.26 -7.95 9.31
N THR A 19 -1.03 -7.89 9.67
CA THR A 19 -1.63 -6.70 10.30
C THR A 19 -0.95 -6.31 11.60
N LEU A 20 -0.65 -7.27 12.50
CA LEU A 20 0.09 -6.98 13.73
C LEU A 20 1.50 -6.45 13.46
N GLY A 21 2.17 -7.00 12.44
CA GLY A 21 3.48 -6.52 12.00
C GLY A 21 3.43 -5.08 11.48
N THR A 22 2.40 -4.75 10.69
CA THR A 22 2.17 -3.40 10.15
C THR A 22 1.82 -2.40 11.25
N ILE A 23 0.93 -2.76 12.19
CA ILE A 23 0.57 -1.90 13.33
C ILE A 23 1.79 -1.60 14.21
N ARG A 24 2.64 -2.59 14.47
CA ARG A 24 3.86 -2.38 15.27
C ARG A 24 4.90 -1.50 14.57
N ASN A 25 4.87 -1.42 13.24
CA ASN A 25 5.80 -0.61 12.43
C ASN A 25 5.07 0.53 11.70
N PHE A 26 4.27 1.30 12.44
CA PHE A 26 3.45 2.39 11.88
C PHE A 26 4.28 3.57 11.32
N SER A 27 5.56 3.69 11.66
CA SER A 27 6.43 4.82 11.28
C SER A 27 6.45 5.12 9.77
N LEU A 28 6.58 4.07 8.93
CA LEU A 28 6.57 4.21 7.48
C LEU A 28 5.22 4.69 6.93
N SER A 29 4.11 4.23 7.52
CA SER A 29 2.75 4.65 7.13
C SER A 29 2.46 6.10 7.54
N VAL A 30 2.87 6.50 8.75
CA VAL A 30 2.75 7.89 9.23
C VAL A 30 3.51 8.85 8.35
N LEU A 31 4.76 8.53 8.03
CA LEU A 31 5.61 9.39 7.20
C LEU A 31 5.00 9.61 5.81
N ARG A 32 4.41 8.55 5.22
CA ARG A 32 3.69 8.65 3.94
C ARG A 32 2.45 9.53 4.05
N PHE A 33 1.65 9.33 5.10
CA PHE A 33 0.43 10.09 5.31
C PHE A 33 0.73 11.59 5.45
N ILE A 34 1.71 11.94 6.28
CA ILE A 34 2.17 13.33 6.46
C ILE A 34 2.74 13.88 5.15
N GLY A 35 3.59 13.12 4.45
CA GLY A 35 4.18 13.55 3.18
C GLY A 35 3.13 13.83 2.10
N LEU A 36 2.10 12.98 1.99
CA LEU A 36 0.99 13.17 1.06
C LEU A 36 0.14 14.39 1.43
N ILE A 37 -0.10 14.65 2.71
CA ILE A 37 -0.81 15.87 3.17
C ILE A 37 -0.02 17.12 2.78
N ILE A 38 1.29 17.15 3.06
CA ILE A 38 2.15 18.30 2.73
C ILE A 38 2.17 18.52 1.21
N PHE A 39 2.35 17.45 0.42
CA PHE A 39 2.34 17.54 -1.04
C PHE A 39 0.99 18.03 -1.58
N SER A 40 -0.12 17.49 -1.07
CA SER A 40 -1.47 17.89 -1.48
C SER A 40 -1.76 19.35 -1.13
N LEU A 41 -1.30 19.81 0.04
CA LEU A 41 -1.42 21.20 0.45
C LEU A 41 -0.61 22.12 -0.49
N PHE A 42 0.63 21.75 -0.80
CA PHE A 42 1.51 22.49 -1.70
C PHE A 42 0.91 22.61 -3.10
N MET A 43 0.42 21.49 -3.62
CA MET A 43 -0.25 21.42 -4.93
C MET A 43 -1.56 22.22 -4.94
N GLY A 44 -2.36 22.16 -3.88
CA GLY A 44 -3.59 22.95 -3.74
C GLY A 44 -3.33 24.46 -3.69
N LEU A 45 -2.22 24.90 -3.08
CA LEU A 45 -1.83 26.31 -3.07
C LEU A 45 -1.41 26.82 -4.45
N ILE A 46 -0.66 26.01 -5.21
CA ILE A 46 -0.18 26.37 -6.55
C ILE A 46 -1.34 26.50 -7.55
N TYR A 47 -2.35 25.62 -7.46
CA TYR A 47 -3.45 25.55 -8.43
C TYR A 47 -4.75 26.24 -7.99
N ARG A 48 -4.70 27.04 -6.91
CA ARG A 48 -5.89 27.61 -6.24
C ARG A 48 -6.82 28.42 -7.16
N ASP A 49 -6.26 29.14 -8.13
CA ASP A 49 -7.01 30.08 -8.98
C ASP A 49 -7.25 29.56 -10.42
N ILE A 50 -6.72 28.37 -10.75
CA ILE A 50 -6.72 27.83 -12.12
C ILE A 50 -8.03 27.05 -12.43
N GLY A 51 -8.74 26.57 -11.40
CA GLY A 51 -9.87 25.64 -11.56
C GLY A 51 -11.21 26.25 -12.01
N LYS A 52 -11.38 27.59 -12.00
CA LYS A 52 -12.66 28.24 -12.31
C LYS A 52 -12.90 28.53 -13.78
N ASP A 53 -11.85 28.54 -14.60
CA ASP A 53 -11.95 28.88 -16.02
C ASP A 53 -11.81 27.66 -16.93
N ALA A 54 -12.76 27.48 -17.83
CA ALA A 54 -12.75 26.42 -18.85
C ALA A 54 -11.61 26.57 -19.88
N SER A 55 -10.93 27.71 -19.93
CA SER A 55 -9.71 27.89 -20.75
C SER A 55 -8.51 27.12 -20.20
N ASN A 56 -8.51 26.74 -18.92
CA ASN A 56 -7.38 26.10 -18.24
C ASN A 56 -7.52 24.57 -18.10
N ILE A 57 -8.29 23.92 -18.99
CA ILE A 57 -8.50 22.46 -18.97
C ILE A 57 -7.18 21.70 -18.97
N ILE A 58 -6.20 22.12 -19.78
CA ILE A 58 -4.89 21.47 -19.86
C ILE A 58 -4.18 21.48 -18.50
N SER A 59 -4.21 22.62 -17.80
CA SER A 59 -3.59 22.75 -16.47
C SER A 59 -4.31 21.92 -15.41
N ASN A 60 -5.64 21.83 -15.46
CA ASN A 60 -6.43 21.00 -14.54
C ASN A 60 -6.20 19.50 -14.80
N THR A 61 -6.15 19.09 -16.07
CA THR A 61 -5.81 17.72 -16.46
C THR A 61 -4.38 17.36 -16.03
N ALA A 62 -3.42 18.28 -16.20
CA ALA A 62 -2.05 18.09 -15.74
C ALA A 62 -1.98 17.93 -14.21
N PHE A 63 -2.74 18.72 -13.45
CA PHE A 63 -2.84 18.61 -12.00
C PHE A 63 -3.37 17.24 -11.56
N ILE A 64 -4.47 16.78 -12.15
CA ILE A 64 -5.06 15.47 -11.83
C ILE A 64 -4.07 14.34 -12.16
N ASN A 65 -3.44 14.40 -13.34
CA ASN A 65 -2.50 13.38 -13.77
C ASN A 65 -1.26 13.32 -12.87
N LEU A 66 -0.70 14.48 -12.51
CA LEU A 66 0.45 14.58 -11.61
C LEU A 66 0.13 14.10 -10.19
N SER A 67 -1.07 14.43 -9.69
CA SER A 67 -1.55 13.98 -8.38
C SER A 67 -1.71 12.45 -8.33
N LEU A 68 -2.30 11.87 -9.39
CA LEU A 68 -2.45 10.42 -9.51
C LEU A 68 -1.09 9.72 -9.58
N ALA A 69 -0.17 10.22 -10.41
CA ALA A 69 1.18 9.70 -10.53
C ALA A 69 1.94 9.74 -9.20
N ASN A 70 1.78 10.83 -8.43
CA ASN A 70 2.40 10.96 -7.11
C ASN A 70 1.88 9.89 -6.13
N ILE A 71 0.56 9.70 -6.05
CA ILE A 71 -0.05 8.68 -5.19
C ILE A 71 0.48 7.29 -5.54
N VAL A 72 0.50 6.92 -6.82
CA VAL A 72 1.00 5.61 -7.27
C VAL A 72 2.49 5.45 -6.96
N PHE A 73 3.29 6.49 -7.18
CA PHE A 73 4.73 6.46 -6.92
C PHE A 73 5.04 6.24 -5.44
N VAL A 74 4.42 7.02 -4.55
CA VAL A 74 4.61 6.90 -3.08
C VAL A 74 4.22 5.50 -2.58
N ASN A 75 3.11 4.96 -3.07
CA ASN A 75 2.67 3.60 -2.73
C ASN A 75 3.55 2.50 -3.35
N SER A 76 4.23 2.74 -4.46
CA SER A 76 5.14 1.75 -5.07
C SER A 76 6.48 1.68 -4.35
N VAL A 77 7.07 2.84 -4.04
CA VAL A 77 8.33 2.93 -3.28
C VAL A 77 8.21 2.24 -1.92
N ALA A 78 7.05 2.42 -1.28
CA ALA A 78 6.66 1.73 -0.06
C ALA A 78 6.81 0.21 -0.11
N VAL A 79 6.24 -0.42 -1.15
CA VAL A 79 6.26 -1.88 -1.34
C VAL A 79 7.66 -2.35 -1.70
N ILE A 80 8.39 -1.60 -2.53
CA ILE A 80 9.76 -1.91 -2.93
C ILE A 80 10.70 -1.96 -1.73
N LEU A 81 10.50 -1.07 -0.74
CA LEU A 81 11.31 -1.03 0.47
C LEU A 81 10.95 -2.11 1.48
N SER A 82 9.66 -2.44 1.64
CA SER A 82 9.23 -3.44 2.63
C SER A 82 9.42 -4.87 2.13
N PHE A 83 9.18 -5.13 0.85
CA PHE A 83 9.18 -6.49 0.29
C PHE A 83 10.48 -7.28 0.52
N PRO A 84 11.70 -6.72 0.34
CA PRO A 84 12.94 -7.47 0.54
C PRO A 84 13.09 -8.02 1.95
N THR A 85 12.64 -7.28 2.96
CA THR A 85 12.71 -7.72 4.36
C THR A 85 11.81 -8.93 4.62
N GLU A 86 10.68 -9.00 3.94
CA GLU A 86 9.69 -10.09 4.07
C GLU A 86 9.95 -11.25 3.10
N ALA A 87 10.66 -10.99 1.99
CA ALA A 87 10.94 -11.96 0.94
C ALA A 87 11.71 -13.17 1.46
N SER A 88 12.64 -12.97 2.40
CA SER A 88 13.42 -14.04 3.02
C SER A 88 12.53 -15.06 3.77
N VAL A 89 11.54 -14.57 4.50
CA VAL A 89 10.57 -15.38 5.25
C VAL A 89 9.61 -16.07 4.29
N PHE A 90 9.10 -15.34 3.30
CA PHE A 90 8.22 -15.90 2.26
C PHE A 90 8.89 -17.07 1.52
N LEU A 91 10.15 -16.90 1.09
CA LEU A 91 10.85 -17.95 0.34
C LEU A 91 11.04 -19.22 1.17
N ARG A 92 11.32 -19.07 2.47
CA ARG A 92 11.46 -20.19 3.41
C ARG A 92 10.13 -20.93 3.60
N GLU A 93 9.05 -20.20 3.84
CA GLU A 93 7.72 -20.77 4.06
C GLU A 93 7.12 -21.39 2.78
N TYR A 94 7.43 -20.80 1.63
CA TYR A 94 7.07 -21.34 0.32
C TYR A 94 7.77 -22.68 0.03
N ARG A 95 9.08 -22.76 0.30
CA ARG A 95 9.85 -24.02 0.16
C ARG A 95 9.36 -25.11 1.13
N ALA A 96 8.95 -24.72 2.33
CA ALA A 96 8.38 -25.63 3.33
C ALA A 96 6.92 -26.05 3.04
N ASN A 97 6.29 -25.58 1.96
CA ASN A 97 4.89 -25.83 1.61
C ASN A 97 3.91 -25.51 2.76
N CYS A 98 4.17 -24.44 3.53
CA CYS A 98 3.30 -24.05 4.64
C CYS A 98 1.95 -23.47 4.17
N TYR A 99 1.93 -22.73 3.06
CA TYR A 99 0.73 -22.11 2.49
C TYR A 99 0.85 -21.86 0.98
N SER A 100 -0.29 -21.59 0.34
CA SER A 100 -0.35 -21.22 -1.08
C SER A 100 0.10 -19.76 -1.31
N VAL A 101 0.74 -19.51 -2.44
CA VAL A 101 1.14 -18.16 -2.87
C VAL A 101 -0.07 -17.23 -2.97
N ALA A 102 -1.22 -17.74 -3.43
CA ALA A 102 -2.46 -16.98 -3.48
C ALA A 102 -2.94 -16.56 -2.08
N ALA A 103 -2.83 -17.44 -1.08
CA ALA A 103 -3.21 -17.13 0.30
C ALA A 103 -2.32 -16.02 0.89
N TYR A 104 -1.02 -16.02 0.55
CA TYR A 104 -0.10 -14.94 0.91
C TYR A 104 -0.51 -13.59 0.29
N TYR A 105 -0.71 -13.54 -1.03
CA TYR A 105 -1.11 -12.29 -1.70
C TYR A 105 -2.44 -11.75 -1.17
N CYS A 106 -3.46 -12.61 -1.04
CA CYS A 106 -4.74 -12.19 -0.47
C CYS A 106 -4.59 -11.68 0.96
N SER A 107 -3.81 -12.37 1.80
CA SER A 107 -3.58 -11.93 3.18
C SER A 107 -2.90 -10.57 3.25
N LYS A 108 -2.01 -10.26 2.30
CA LYS A 108 -1.35 -8.96 2.16
C LYS A 108 -2.34 -7.86 1.84
N LEU A 109 -3.18 -8.07 0.82
CA LEU A 109 -4.21 -7.12 0.40
C LEU A 109 -5.20 -6.80 1.52
N PHE A 110 -5.64 -7.82 2.26
CA PHE A 110 -6.51 -7.62 3.44
C PHE A 110 -5.78 -6.92 4.58
N ALA A 111 -4.52 -7.28 4.84
CA ALA A 111 -3.74 -6.71 5.92
C ALA A 111 -3.35 -5.24 5.68
N ASP A 112 -3.24 -4.80 4.43
CA ASP A 112 -2.98 -3.40 4.07
C ASP A 112 -4.23 -2.52 4.17
N PHE A 113 -5.44 -3.10 4.02
CA PHE A 113 -6.71 -2.38 4.16
C PHE A 113 -7.03 -1.98 5.61
N ILE A 114 -6.72 -2.88 6.55
CA ILE A 114 -7.05 -2.72 7.99
C ILE A 114 -6.34 -1.52 8.66
N PRO A 115 -5.02 -1.29 8.51
CA PRO A 115 -4.32 -0.15 9.09
C PRO A 115 -4.66 1.19 8.42
N MET A 116 -5.43 1.19 7.32
CA MET A 116 -5.97 2.42 6.74
C MET A 116 -7.31 2.83 7.38
N MET A 117 -7.96 1.92 8.13
CA MET A 117 -9.23 2.14 8.83
C MET A 117 -9.08 2.24 10.36
N ALA A 118 -7.89 1.96 10.91
CA ALA A 118 -7.58 2.04 12.34
C ALA A 118 -6.67 3.23 12.63
#